data_AF-A0A354V144-F1
#
_entry.id   AF-A0A354V144-F1
#
_cell.length_a   1.000
_cell.length_b   1.000
_cell.length_c   1.000
_cell.angle_alpha   90.00
_cell.angle_beta   90.00
_cell.angle_gamma   90.00
#
_symmetry.space_group_name_H-M   'P 1'
#
loop_
_entity.id
_entity.type
_entity.pdbx_description
1 polymer ?
#
loop_
_entity_poly.entity_id
_entity_poly.type
_entity_poly.pdbx_seq_one_letter_code
_entity_poly.pdbx_strand_id
1 'polypeptide(L)'
;MEERITLRSHLDRSASPTLQGTATAAAIAAIATAAIDLSAVISDGPLGGITGANRGVNPDGDPQKDIDLAADAMMRRALRACPVAAILSEESSAPELLDAAA
;
A
#
# COMPACT_ATOMS: atom_id res chain seq x y z
N MET A 1 -24.01 21.66 9.38
CA MET A 1 -23.24 20.47 9.77
C MET A 1 -22.57 19.99 8.50
N GLU A 2 -21.25 20.13 8.39
CA GLU A 2 -20.53 19.66 7.20
C GLU A 2 -20.63 18.14 7.08
N GLU A 3 -20.95 17.66 5.89
CA GLU A 3 -21.00 16.23 5.58
C GLU A 3 -19.56 15.67 5.65
N ARG A 4 -19.30 14.72 6.55
CA ARG A 4 -18.01 14.01 6.58
C ARG A 4 -17.96 13.03 5.41
N ILE A 5 -17.23 13.39 4.37
CA ILE A 5 -16.96 12.50 3.24
C ILE A 5 -15.85 11.53 3.62
N THR A 6 -16.09 10.23 3.48
CA THR A 6 -15.05 9.19 3.61
C THR A 6 -14.32 8.99 2.29
N LEU A 7 -13.09 8.48 2.33
CA LEU A 7 -12.36 8.11 1.11
C LEU A 7 -13.19 7.17 0.23
N ARG A 8 -13.84 6.17 0.82
CA ARG A 8 -14.69 5.23 0.09
C ARG A 8 -15.85 5.93 -0.62
N SER A 9 -16.59 6.78 0.10
CA SER A 9 -17.71 7.54 -0.48
C SER A 9 -17.24 8.48 -1.60
N HIS A 10 -16.05 9.07 -1.46
CA HIS A 10 -15.46 9.87 -2.51
C HIS A 10 -15.12 9.03 -3.75
N LEU A 11 -14.45 7.89 -3.58
CA LEU A 11 -14.11 7.00 -4.70
C LEU A 11 -15.36 6.46 -5.41
N ASP A 12 -16.39 6.06 -4.66
CA ASP A 12 -17.65 5.58 -5.21
C ASP A 12 -18.39 6.65 -6.03
N ARG A 13 -18.26 7.94 -5.65
CA ARG A 13 -18.90 9.08 -6.34
C ARG A 13 -18.08 9.61 -7.52
N SER A 14 -16.76 9.59 -7.40
CA SER A 14 -15.84 10.30 -8.29
C SER A 14 -15.11 9.38 -9.27
N ALA A 15 -15.17 8.06 -9.09
CA ALA A 15 -14.57 7.14 -10.04
C ALA A 15 -15.23 7.29 -11.43
N SER A 16 -14.39 7.49 -12.44
CA SER A 16 -14.82 7.35 -13.83
C SER A 16 -15.40 5.94 -14.03
N PRO A 17 -16.55 5.78 -14.72
CA PRO A 17 -17.13 4.47 -15.01
C PRO A 17 -16.31 3.66 -16.03
N THR A 18 -15.19 4.19 -16.52
CA THR A 18 -14.23 3.46 -17.34
C THR A 18 -13.52 2.37 -16.53
N LEU A 19 -13.07 1.32 -17.21
CA LEU A 19 -12.30 0.23 -16.59
C LEU A 19 -11.05 0.76 -15.86
N GLN A 20 -10.37 1.75 -16.42
CA GLN A 20 -9.21 2.38 -15.77
C GLN A 20 -9.60 3.17 -14.51
N GLY A 21 -10.79 3.79 -14.51
CA GLY A 21 -11.29 4.53 -13.35
C GLY A 21 -11.62 3.61 -12.19
N THR A 22 -12.30 2.50 -12.47
CA THR A 22 -12.60 1.47 -11.46
C THR A 22 -11.34 0.77 -10.95
N ALA A 23 -10.39 0.45 -11.83
CA ALA A 23 -9.08 -0.11 -11.48
C ALA A 23 -8.29 0.81 -10.54
N THR A 24 -8.23 2.12 -10.87
CA THR A 24 -7.55 3.12 -10.04
C THR A 24 -8.20 3.24 -8.67
N ALA A 25 -9.53 3.32 -8.61
CA ALA A 25 -10.26 3.37 -7.34
C ALA A 25 -10.01 2.13 -6.48
N ALA A 26 -9.96 0.94 -7.09
CA ALA A 26 -9.64 -0.31 -6.40
C ALA A 26 -8.23 -0.30 -5.80
N ALA A 27 -7.22 0.16 -6.57
CA ALA A 27 -5.86 0.27 -6.07
C ALA A 27 -5.73 1.25 -4.90
N ILE A 28 -6.36 2.43 -4.99
CA ILE A 28 -6.38 3.42 -3.89
C ILE A 28 -7.05 2.83 -2.64
N ALA A 29 -8.19 2.15 -2.82
CA ALA A 29 -8.89 1.51 -1.70
C ALA A 29 -8.03 0.42 -1.03
N ALA A 30 -7.34 -0.40 -1.82
CA ALA A 30 -6.45 -1.45 -1.31
C ALA A 30 -5.27 -0.88 -0.52
N ILE A 31 -4.62 0.19 -1.03
CA ILE A 31 -3.56 0.90 -0.29
C ILE A 31 -4.11 1.47 1.01
N ALA A 32 -5.29 2.10 1.00
CA ALA A 32 -5.89 2.66 2.20
C ALA A 32 -6.21 1.59 3.25
N THR A 33 -6.73 0.43 2.83
CA THR A 33 -6.94 -0.71 3.72
C THR A 33 -5.63 -1.20 4.32
N ALA A 34 -4.59 -1.41 3.50
CA ALA A 34 -3.27 -1.82 3.99
C ALA A 34 -2.65 -0.79 4.95
N ALA A 35 -2.87 0.50 4.72
CA ALA A 35 -2.41 1.57 5.60
C ALA A 35 -3.14 1.56 6.96
N ILE A 36 -4.44 1.23 6.99
CA ILE A 36 -5.19 1.06 8.24
C ILE A 36 -4.62 -0.12 9.03
N ASP A 37 -4.39 -1.25 8.36
CA ASP A 37 -3.79 -2.44 9.00
C ASP A 37 -2.39 -2.15 9.53
N LEU A 38 -1.57 -1.44 8.76
CA LEU A 38 -0.22 -1.03 9.17
C LEU A 38 -0.26 -0.07 10.36
N SER A 39 -1.22 0.86 10.39
CA SER A 39 -1.43 1.77 11.52
C SER A 39 -1.74 1.02 12.82
N ALA A 40 -2.50 -0.08 12.75
CA ALA A 40 -2.75 -0.93 13.90
C ALA A 40 -1.45 -1.59 14.40
N VAL A 41 -0.66 -2.16 13.48
CA VAL A 41 0.66 -2.75 13.80
C VAL A 41 1.60 -1.73 14.43
N ILE A 42 1.65 -0.50 13.89
CA ILE A 42 2.46 0.60 14.43
C ILE A 42 1.99 0.99 15.83
N SER A 43 0.68 1.05 16.05
CA SER A 43 0.07 1.41 17.33
C SER A 43 0.42 0.40 18.44
N ASP A 44 0.56 -0.88 18.09
CA ASP A 44 1.01 -1.93 19.01
C ASP A 44 2.53 -1.88 19.27
N GLY A 45 3.29 -1.17 18.42
CA GLY A 45 4.73 -0.98 18.55
C GLY A 45 5.50 -2.31 18.68
N PRO A 46 6.39 -2.47 19.67
CA PRO A 46 7.13 -3.72 19.88
C PRO A 46 6.24 -4.95 20.12
N LEU A 47 5.01 -4.78 20.63
CA LEU A 47 4.07 -5.89 20.81
C LEU A 47 3.54 -6.41 19.46
N GLY A 48 3.46 -5.54 18.46
CA GLY A 48 3.15 -5.87 17.06
C GLY A 48 4.35 -6.38 16.27
N GLY A 49 5.50 -6.57 16.91
CA GLY A 49 6.74 -7.03 16.25
C GLY A 49 7.54 -5.93 15.52
N ILE A 50 7.12 -4.67 15.62
CA ILE A 50 7.84 -3.53 15.05
C ILE A 50 8.65 -2.85 16.16
N THR A 51 9.97 -3.04 16.11
CA THR A 51 10.89 -2.59 17.16
C THR A 51 11.69 -1.35 16.76
N GLY A 52 11.62 -0.93 15.49
CA GLY A 52 12.46 0.14 14.93
C GLY A 52 13.88 -0.31 14.64
N ALA A 53 14.15 -1.62 14.67
CA ALA A 53 15.48 -2.16 14.47
C ALA A 53 15.89 -2.05 13.00
N ASN A 54 17.12 -1.61 12.75
CA ASN A 54 17.71 -1.65 11.42
C ASN A 54 17.86 -3.12 10.97
N ARG A 55 17.40 -3.41 9.76
CA ARG A 55 17.43 -4.74 9.13
C ARG A 55 18.37 -4.80 7.93
N GLY A 56 18.80 -3.66 7.42
CA GLY A 56 19.76 -3.61 6.34
C GLY A 56 19.87 -2.21 5.75
N VAL A 57 20.20 -2.20 4.46
CA VAL A 57 20.29 -1.02 3.62
C VAL A 57 19.46 -1.31 2.36
N ASN A 58 18.60 -0.40 1.97
CA ASN A 58 17.77 -0.55 0.78
C ASN A 58 18.60 -0.36 -0.51
N PRO A 59 18.06 -0.63 -1.71
CA PRO A 59 18.76 -0.46 -2.99
C PRO A 59 19.36 0.93 -3.23
N ASP A 60 18.76 1.97 -2.64
CA ASP A 60 19.19 3.37 -2.78
C ASP A 60 20.26 3.77 -1.75
N GLY A 61 20.59 2.88 -0.81
CA GLY A 61 21.66 3.09 0.17
C GLY A 61 21.18 3.60 1.54
N ASP A 62 19.87 3.69 1.76
CA ASP A 62 19.31 4.18 3.02
C ASP A 62 19.15 3.06 4.07
N PRO A 63 19.37 3.36 5.37
CA PRO A 63 19.11 2.40 6.44
C PRO A 63 17.65 1.96 6.46
N GLN A 64 17.43 0.66 6.33
CA GLN A 64 16.11 0.05 6.28
C GLN A 64 15.72 -0.52 7.64
N LYS A 65 14.55 -0.15 8.17
CA LYS A 65 14.03 -0.63 9.45
C LYS A 65 13.02 -1.76 9.26
N ASP A 66 12.71 -2.45 10.36
CA ASP A 66 11.67 -3.48 10.38
C ASP A 66 10.27 -2.97 10.00
N ILE A 67 9.94 -1.70 10.30
CA ILE A 67 8.71 -1.06 9.84
C ILE A 67 8.65 -0.87 8.33
N ASP A 68 9.78 -0.54 7.69
CA ASP A 68 9.84 -0.27 6.25
C ASP A 68 9.57 -1.58 5.48
N LEU A 69 10.22 -2.68 5.91
CA LEU A 69 9.98 -4.02 5.37
C LEU A 69 8.53 -4.50 5.59
N ALA A 70 7.94 -4.20 6.75
CA ALA A 70 6.56 -4.57 7.03
C ALA A 70 5.57 -3.79 6.15
N ALA A 71 5.76 -2.48 6.02
CA ALA A 71 4.97 -1.63 5.15
C ALA A 71 5.04 -2.11 3.70
N ASP A 72 6.24 -2.32 3.19
CA ASP A 72 6.51 -2.82 1.85
C ASP A 72 5.81 -4.17 1.57
N ALA A 73 5.93 -5.14 2.49
CA ALA A 73 5.23 -6.41 2.35
C ALA A 73 3.70 -6.27 2.32
N MET A 74 3.13 -5.42 3.18
CA MET A 74 1.68 -5.21 3.26
C MET A 74 1.13 -4.49 2.03
N MET A 75 1.80 -3.44 1.55
CA MET A 75 1.40 -2.66 0.38
C MET A 75 1.47 -3.51 -0.89
N ARG A 76 2.58 -4.24 -1.12
CA ARG A 76 2.68 -5.14 -2.28
C ARG A 76 1.63 -6.24 -2.24
N ARG A 77 1.37 -6.84 -1.07
CA ARG A 77 0.33 -7.86 -0.92
C ARG A 77 -1.04 -7.32 -1.32
N ALA A 78 -1.38 -6.10 -0.90
CA ALA A 78 -2.65 -5.47 -1.25
C ALA A 78 -2.75 -5.19 -2.75
N LEU A 79 -1.68 -4.63 -3.35
CA LEU A 79 -1.65 -4.27 -4.77
C LEU A 79 -1.68 -5.49 -5.71
N ARG A 80 -1.14 -6.64 -5.31
CA ARG A 80 -1.25 -7.89 -6.09
C ARG A 80 -2.69 -8.36 -6.31
N ALA A 81 -3.62 -7.93 -5.46
CA ALA A 81 -5.04 -8.23 -5.61
C ALA A 81 -5.79 -7.18 -6.47
N CYS A 82 -5.07 -6.18 -6.99
CA CYS A 82 -5.62 -5.10 -7.81
C CYS A 82 -5.25 -5.29 -9.29
N PRO A 83 -6.04 -4.72 -10.22
CA PRO A 83 -5.72 -4.67 -11.64
C PRO A 83 -4.62 -3.64 -11.93
N VAL A 84 -3.39 -3.94 -11.51
CA VAL A 84 -2.20 -3.13 -11.77
C VAL A 84 -1.17 -3.95 -12.53
N ALA A 85 -0.52 -3.33 -13.52
CA ALA A 85 0.42 -4.02 -14.41
C ALA A 85 1.79 -4.30 -13.76
N ALA A 86 2.19 -3.50 -12.77
CA ALA A 86 3.45 -3.66 -12.07
C ALA A 86 3.42 -2.95 -10.72
N ILE A 87 4.28 -3.37 -9.80
CA ILE A 87 4.54 -2.70 -8.52
C ILE A 87 6.02 -2.35 -8.44
N LEU A 88 6.33 -1.09 -8.13
CA LEU A 88 7.68 -0.65 -7.80
C LEU A 88 7.69 -0.20 -6.34
N SER A 89 8.66 -0.69 -5.59
CA SER A 89 8.86 -0.35 -4.18
C SER A 89 10.28 0.16 -3.99
N GLU A 90 10.46 1.15 -3.12
CA GLU A 90 11.77 1.63 -2.67
C GLU A 90 12.61 0.48 -2.09
N GLU A 91 11.96 -0.50 -1.45
CA GLU A 91 12.63 -1.65 -0.84
C GLU A 91 12.99 -2.75 -1.86
N SER A 92 12.87 -2.50 -3.15
CA SER A 92 13.10 -3.48 -4.22
C SER A 92 13.91 -2.89 -5.37
N SER A 93 14.95 -3.60 -5.79
CA SER A 93 15.87 -3.13 -6.85
C SER A 93 15.27 -3.17 -8.26
N ALA A 94 14.15 -3.85 -8.44
CA ALA A 94 13.46 -3.97 -9.71
C ALA A 94 11.94 -4.01 -9.50
N PRO A 95 11.15 -3.55 -10.49
CA PRO A 95 9.71 -3.67 -10.44
C PRO A 95 9.26 -5.14 -10.48
N GLU A 96 8.24 -5.45 -9.69
CA GLU A 96 7.48 -6.68 -9.79
C GLU A 96 6.48 -6.53 -10.94
N LEU A 97 6.66 -7.29 -12.02
CA LEU A 97 5.72 -7.33 -13.13
C LEU A 97 4.53 -8.23 -12.80
N LEU A 98 3.33 -7.72 -13.01
CA LEU A 98 2.07 -8.42 -12.84
C LEU A 98 1.36 -8.55 -14.19
N ASP A 99 0.15 -9.09 -14.19
CA ASP A 99 -0.64 -9.17 -15.42
C ASP A 99 -1.28 -7.82 -15.74
N ALA A 100 -0.79 -7.18 -16.81
CA ALA A 100 -1.31 -5.90 -17.30
C ALA A 100 -2.71 -6.00 -17.94
N ALA A 101 -3.22 -7.22 -18.16
CA ALA A 101 -4.51 -7.48 -18.79
C ALA A 101 -5.62 -7.87 -17.80
N ALA A 102 -5.32 -7.93 -16.50
CA ALA A 102 -6.28 -8.23 -15.42
C ALA A 102 -7.21 -7.06 -15.08
#